data_AF-A0A6N3DD79-F1
#
_entry.id   AF-A0A6N3DD79-F1
#
_cell.length_a   1.000
_cell.length_b   1.000
_cell.length_c   1.000
_cell.angle_alpha   90.00
_cell.angle_beta   90.00
_cell.angle_gamma   90.00
#
_symmetry.space_group_name_H-M   'P 1'
#
loop_
_entity.id
_entity.type
_entity.pdbx_description
1 polymer ?
#
loop_
_entity_poly.entity_id
_entity_poly.type
_entity_poly.pdbx_seq_one_letter_code
_entity_poly.pdbx_strand_id
1 'polypeptide(L)' 'MNKKGENFKRLAENRTNKIINMLHLLGNLSNTSNYEYTDEQVRLMFDTLEKELDIQRQKFKRKSNRGKKIFRL' A
#
# COMPACT_ATOMS: atom_id res chain seq x y z
N MET A 1 14.81 6.52 -22.48
CA MET A 1 14.32 5.73 -21.34
C MET A 1 13.50 4.55 -21.87
N ASN A 2 13.31 3.46 -21.12
CA ASN A 2 12.51 2.32 -21.61
C ASN A 2 11.01 2.51 -21.28
N LYS A 3 10.14 2.12 -22.22
CA LYS A 3 8.67 2.25 -22.09
C LYS A 3 8.10 1.57 -20.84
N LYS A 4 8.73 0.48 -20.38
CA LYS A 4 8.32 -0.25 -19.16
C LYS A 4 8.52 0.59 -17.90
N GLY A 5 9.65 1.31 -17.80
CA GLY A 5 10.00 2.16 -16.66
C GLY A 5 9.18 3.44 -16.62
N GLU A 6 8.93 4.07 -17.78
CA GLU A 6 8.03 5.22 -17.88
C GLU A 6 6.60 4.86 -17.47
N ASN A 7 6.09 3.73 -17.96
CA ASN A 7 4.79 3.21 -17.54
C ASN A 7 4.74 2.93 -16.04
N PHE A 8 5.80 2.34 -15.47
CA PHE A 8 5.87 2.12 -14.03
C PHE A 8 5.81 3.44 -13.25
N LYS A 9 6.64 4.42 -13.60
CA LYS A 9 6.67 5.73 -12.91
C LYS A 9 5.30 6.40 -12.96
N ARG A 10 4.73 6.57 -14.15
CA ARG A 10 3.42 7.22 -14.35
C ARG A 10 2.30 6.52 -13.58
N LEU A 11 2.26 5.18 -13.63
CA LEU A 11 1.21 4.41 -12.95
C LEU A 11 1.42 4.39 -11.43
N ALA A 12 2.65 4.26 -10.96
CA ALA A 12 2.97 4.25 -9.53
C ALA A 12 2.62 5.60 -8.89
N GLU A 13 2.99 6.71 -9.53
CA GLU A 13 2.68 8.06 -9.07
C GLU A 13 1.16 8.28 -9.00
N ASN A 14 0.44 8.02 -10.10
CA ASN A 14 -1.02 8.21 -10.14
C ASN A 14 -1.74 7.36 -9.07
N ARG A 15 -1.33 6.10 -8.90
CA ARG A 15 -1.95 5.19 -7.93
C ARG A 15 -1.64 5.58 -6.49
N THR A 16 -0.40 5.99 -6.21
CA THR A 16 0.02 6.44 -4.87
C THR A 16 -0.77 7.68 -4.46
N ASN A 17 -0.89 8.67 -5.33
CA ASN A 17 -1.66 9.89 -5.04
C ASN A 17 -3.15 9.59 -4.81
N LYS A 18 -3.74 8.67 -5.58
CA LYS A 18 -5.13 8.23 -5.35
C LYS A 18 -5.32 7.57 -3.98
N ILE A 19 -4.38 6.72 -3.56
CA ILE A 19 -4.42 6.08 -2.23
C ILE A 19 -4.31 7.14 -1.14
N ILE A 20 -3.38 8.09 -1.24
CA ILE A 20 -3.23 9.19 -0.28
C ILE A 20 -4.53 10.00 -0.17
N ASN A 21 -5.13 10.38 -1.30
CA ASN A 21 -6.40 11.10 -1.30
C ASN A 21 -7.52 10.31 -0.63
N MET A 22 -7.57 8.98 -0.85
CA MET A 22 -8.56 8.13 -0.19
C MET A 22 -8.32 8.03 1.31
N LEU A 23 -7.06 8.00 1.76
CA LEU A 23 -6.70 8.04 3.18
C LEU A 23 -7.12 9.38 3.82
N HIS A 24 -7.01 10.50 3.11
CA HIS A 24 -7.55 11.78 3.60
C HIS A 24 -9.08 11.73 3.79
N LEU A 25 -9.81 11.15 2.82
CA LEU A 25 -11.26 10.97 2.95
C LEU A 25 -11.62 10.04 4.12
N LEU A 26 -10.84 8.98 4.33
CA LEU A 26 -10.99 8.11 5.48
C LEU A 26 -10.75 8.87 6.79
N GLY A 27 -9.73 9.71 6.83
CA GLY A 27 -9.43 10.57 7.98
C GLY A 27 -10.56 11.54 8.33
N ASN A 28 -11.32 12.02 7.34
CA ASN A 28 -12.48 12.89 7.60
C ASN A 28 -13.58 12.21 8.44
N LEU A 29 -13.60 10.87 8.50
CA LEU A 29 -14.52 10.13 9.38
C LEU A 29 -14.19 10.32 10.87
N SER A 30 -13.01 10.88 11.20
CA SER A 30 -12.67 11.21 12.59
C SER A 30 -13.55 12.32 13.17
N ASN A 31 -14.30 13.06 12.33
CA ASN A 31 -15.16 14.13 12.80
C ASN A 31 -16.38 13.56 13.56
N THR A 32 -16.28 13.56 14.89
CA THR A 32 -17.34 13.05 15.78
C THR A 32 -18.60 13.92 15.82
N SER A 33 -18.58 15.13 15.25
CA SER A 33 -19.81 15.92 15.09
C SER A 33 -20.76 15.31 14.06
N ASN A 34 -20.22 14.55 13.10
CA ASN A 34 -20.97 13.99 11.98
C ASN A 34 -21.07 12.46 12.04
N TYR A 35 -20.21 11.81 12.81
CA TYR A 35 -20.08 10.36 12.86
C TYR A 35 -19.93 9.84 14.28
N GLU A 36 -20.45 8.65 14.52
CA GLU A 36 -20.21 7.89 15.73
C GLU A 36 -19.43 6.62 15.36
N TYR A 37 -18.40 6.32 16.14
CA TYR A 37 -17.56 5.14 15.92
C TYR A 37 -16.95 4.70 17.25
N THR A 38 -16.59 3.43 17.32
CA THR A 38 -15.86 2.87 18.46
C THR A 38 -14.37 2.77 18.16
N ASP A 39 -13.56 2.76 19.21
CA ASP A 39 -12.12 2.52 19.09
C ASP A 39 -11.81 1.18 18.40
N GLU A 40 -12.66 0.16 18.61
CA GLU A 40 -12.53 -1.13 17.95
C GLU A 40 -12.75 -1.03 16.43
N GLN A 41 -13.75 -0.25 15.98
CA GLN A 41 -14.00 -0.02 14.57
C GLN A 41 -12.83 0.73 13.90
N VAL A 42 -12.29 1.75 14.59
CA VAL A 42 -11.11 2.49 14.12
C VAL A 42 -9.90 1.56 14.04
N ARG A 43 -9.64 0.77 15.08
CA ARG A 43 -8.54 -0.20 15.10
C ARG A 43 -8.66 -1.22 13.97
N LEU A 44 -9.82 -1.85 13.81
CA LEU A 44 -10.05 -2.85 12.76
C LEU A 44 -9.82 -2.27 11.35
N MET A 45 -10.26 -1.03 11.14
CA MET A 45 -10.09 -0.31 9.88
C MET A 45 -8.60 -0.11 9.55
N PHE A 46 -7.79 0.39 10.49
CA PHE A 46 -6.37 0.61 10.26
C PHE A 46 -5.56 -0.71 10.20
N ASP A 47 -5.84 -1.67 11.07
CA ASP A 47 -5.19 -2.99 11.05
C ASP A 47 -5.38 -3.69 9.69
N THR A 48 -6.58 -3.56 9.11
CA THR A 48 -6.88 -4.13 7.78
C THR A 48 -6.07 -3.45 6.68
N LEU A 49 -5.96 -2.12 6.71
CA LEU A 49 -5.19 -1.34 5.73
C LEU A 49 -3.69 -1.63 5.83
N GLU A 50 -3.15 -1.69 7.04
CA GLU A 50 -1.73 -2.00 7.28
C GLU A 50 -1.38 -3.41 6.81
N LYS A 51 -2.22 -4.40 7.13
CA LYS A 51 -2.05 -5.78 6.66
C LYS A 51 -2.02 -5.87 5.14
N GLU A 52 -2.95 -5.19 4.47
CA GLU A 52 -2.99 -5.18 3.00
C GLU A 52 -1.76 -4.47 2.41
N LEU A 53 -1.35 -3.34 2.99
CA LEU A 53 -0.14 -2.62 2.59
C LEU A 53 1.11 -3.52 2.67
N ASP A 54 1.23 -4.31 3.74
CA ASP A 54 2.32 -5.26 3.92
C ASP A 54 2.29 -6.41 2.93
N ILE A 55 1.11 -6.98 2.63
CA ILE A 55 0.94 -8.00 1.59
C ILE A 55 1.43 -7.46 0.24
N GLN A 56 1.05 -6.23 -0.13
CA GLN A 56 1.48 -5.64 -1.39
C GLN A 56 2.98 -5.31 -1.39
N ARG A 57 3.54 -4.81 -0.28
CA ARG A 57 4.98 -4.55 -0.11
C ARG A 57 5.82 -5.83 -0.31
N GLN A 58 5.35 -6.96 0.19
CA GLN A 58 6.05 -8.24 0.04
C GLN A 58 6.20 -8.69 -1.42
N LYS A 59 5.25 -8.32 -2.31
CA LYS A 59 5.34 -8.63 -3.75
C LYS A 59 6.53 -7.95 -4.44
N PHE A 60 6.97 -6.79 -3.93
CA PHE A 60 8.16 -6.09 -4.42
C PHE A 60 9.46 -6.71 -3.88
N LYS A 61 9.45 -7.25 -2.65
CA LYS A 61 10.60 -7.94 -2.04
C LYS A 61 10.93 -9.27 -2.71
N ARG A 62 9.91 -10.05 -3.12
CA ARG A 62 10.11 -11.39 -3.72
C ARG A 62 10.90 -11.39 -5.05
N LYS A 63 11.11 -10.24 -5.70
CA LYS A 63 11.89 -10.15 -6.94
C LYS A 63 13.41 -10.03 -6.74
N SER A 64 13.92 -9.79 -5.53
CA SER A 64 15.37 -9.68 -5.29
C SER A 64 16.09 -11.01 -5.00
N ASN A 65 15.36 -12.11 -4.74
CA ASN A 65 15.95 -13.40 -4.30
C ASN A 65 16.04 -14.48 -5.40
N ARG A 66 16.04 -14.10 -6.68
CA ARG A 66 16.38 -15.04 -7.79
C ARG A 66 17.84 -14.89 -8.26
N GLY A 67 18.73 -14.46 -7.36
CA GLY A 67 20.17 -14.64 -7.53
C GLY A 67 20.48 -16.14 -7.43
N LYS A 68 20.94 -16.72 -8.52
CA LYS A 68 21.30 -18.14 -8.68
C LYS A 68 22.04 -18.67 -7.45
N LYS A 69 21.47 -19.66 -6.75
CA LYS A 69 22.30 -20.64 -6.04
C LYS A 69 22.95 -21.51 -7.12
N ILE A 70 24.05 -21.04 -7.69
CA ILE A 70 24.96 -21.93 -8.42
C ILE A 70 25.55 -22.83 -7.32
N PHE A 71 25.04 -24.05 -7.24
CA PHE A 71 25.68 -25.10 -6.46
C PHE A 71 27.12 -25.25 -6.97
N ARG A 72 28.09 -25.20 -6.05
CA ARG A 72 29.47 -25.63 -6.31
C ARG A 72 29.80 -26.73 -5.31
N LEU A 73 30.44 -27.78 -5.83
CA LEU A 73 30.95 -28.94 -5.09
C LEU A 73 31.89 -28.51 -3.95
#